data_AF-A0A0W8CC47-F1
#
_entry.id   AF-A0A0W8CC47-F1
#
_cell.length_a   1.000
_cell.length_b   1.000
_cell.length_c   1.000
_cell.angle_alpha   90.00
_cell.angle_beta   90.00
_cell.angle_gamma   90.00
#
_symmetry.space_group_name_H-M   'P 1'
#
loop_
_entity.id
_entity.type
_entity.pdbx_description
1 polymer ?
#
loop_
_entity_poly.entity_id
_entity_poly.type
_entity_poly.pdbx_seq_one_letter_code
_entity_poly.pdbx_strand_id
1 'polypeptide(L)'
;MAFRAGHTFSTDISFSQDTLLEITPDDVCHWMNFRAFGDANPAEDAKPVNARASTLEYAKKAISSFMPRRTVPWDPIRNEGNPTRSETVNAVIKKVKRCEVRREGVQSAARRPIEYGEFLNLLDQVHTGNGKGSLKYLVCAVLTMQWHLIARIDDMMKLKFDSFSCSIHHPGSLICQLRWSKNISEERDAPEQIVLGSMDPRLCALLNLAIHVEMTDKAALSPFVFGNPQDGDRVVRRFLQDVFEGTDFHKLKAGNLGTHSMRKGAATYGSRTGLPKDYVNRRGRWRTRKSVVDVYIDNTQPYPDAIAAGVLAGPLGPCCYVLKDGVQVVTNDLLVKHVGPALKEAVGEEMARVLALPLLWAALVPRGSFDYEIIPAALKRRIIQAYLGVGGKEDVNVVERVPIHVVGDGAQLQLVEVHDNAGENGVLDRQNGGLTADSTRKEFASIHSQLFSLQRQTANLLNEILRSRTERQRENQKILAVIRRIALQPVVRTIHPLSSANGGGDGVEEEGSVVLPRAMLSKRPKDLYELWGEYEFGLNGLKPAKEFTAAERGANKFAYSRRKVFWDVVSAFVRTGFTSDVAIDKIYAAYGRQLSVTRILAALRTDKHQGGHPSLRL
;
A
#
# COMPACT_ATOMS: atom_id res chain seq x y z
N MET A 1 -1.69 23.57 -32.99
CA MET A 1 -1.60 24.81 -33.77
C MET A 1 -0.24 25.48 -33.65
N ALA A 2 0.17 26.02 -32.49
CA ALA A 2 1.46 26.73 -32.37
C ALA A 2 2.68 25.92 -32.89
N PHE A 3 2.77 24.65 -32.51
CA PHE A 3 3.83 23.74 -33.01
C PHE A 3 3.81 23.56 -34.53
N ARG A 4 2.63 23.39 -35.12
CA ARG A 4 2.44 23.23 -36.58
C ARG A 4 2.78 24.52 -37.33
N ALA A 5 2.44 25.68 -36.76
CA ALA A 5 2.60 26.98 -37.40
C ALA A 5 3.95 27.66 -37.10
N GLY A 6 4.78 27.08 -36.21
CA GLY A 6 6.10 27.62 -35.85
C GLY A 6 6.08 28.92 -35.03
N HIS A 7 4.92 29.39 -34.56
CA HIS A 7 4.78 30.61 -33.78
C HIS A 7 3.67 30.48 -32.72
N THR A 8 3.71 31.35 -31.72
CA THR A 8 2.71 31.37 -30.64
C THR A 8 1.46 32.13 -31.07
N PHE A 9 0.30 31.66 -30.61
CA PHE A 9 -0.97 32.36 -30.79
C PHE A 9 -1.43 33.00 -29.47
N SER A 10 -2.31 34.00 -29.54
CA SER A 10 -3.01 34.54 -28.36
C SER A 10 -3.83 33.45 -27.66
N THR A 11 -3.99 33.54 -26.34
CA THR A 11 -4.71 32.53 -25.53
C THR A 11 -6.22 32.49 -25.80
N ASP A 12 -6.75 33.57 -26.35
CA ASP A 12 -8.14 33.89 -26.65
C ASP A 12 -8.52 33.55 -28.10
N ILE A 13 -7.55 33.08 -28.90
CA ILE A 13 -7.82 32.67 -30.27
C ILE A 13 -8.69 31.40 -30.31
N SER A 14 -9.69 31.41 -31.18
CA SER A 14 -10.49 30.23 -31.52
C SER A 14 -10.20 29.82 -32.96
N PHE A 15 -9.85 28.55 -33.17
CA PHE A 15 -9.58 28.01 -34.50
C PHE A 15 -10.86 27.52 -35.15
N SER A 16 -11.02 27.75 -36.45
CA SER A 16 -12.17 27.24 -37.21
C SER A 16 -12.16 25.71 -37.28
N GLN A 17 -13.32 25.09 -37.50
CA GLN A 17 -13.41 23.64 -37.67
C GLN A 17 -12.54 23.15 -38.83
N ASP A 18 -12.53 23.86 -39.96
CA ASP A 18 -11.72 23.50 -41.13
C ASP A 18 -10.23 23.49 -40.79
N THR A 19 -9.76 24.51 -40.07
CA THR A 19 -8.36 24.58 -39.60
C THR A 19 -7.99 23.39 -38.71
N LEU A 20 -8.92 22.92 -37.87
CA LEU A 20 -8.70 21.78 -36.99
C LEU A 20 -8.79 20.43 -37.73
N LEU A 21 -9.58 20.34 -38.80
CA LEU A 21 -9.69 19.15 -39.64
C LEU A 21 -8.43 18.89 -40.48
N GLU A 22 -7.61 19.92 -40.71
CA GLU A 22 -6.30 19.77 -41.36
C GLU A 22 -5.25 19.05 -40.49
N ILE A 23 -5.50 18.87 -39.19
CA ILE A 23 -4.53 18.24 -38.29
C ILE A 23 -4.48 16.74 -38.57
N THR A 24 -3.28 16.25 -38.88
CA THR A 24 -3.02 14.84 -39.20
C THR A 24 -2.44 14.09 -37.99
N PRO A 25 -2.43 12.73 -38.00
CA PRO A 25 -1.69 11.95 -37.04
C PRO A 25 -0.19 12.31 -36.96
N ASP A 26 0.43 12.65 -38.09
CA ASP A 26 1.85 12.97 -38.15
C ASP A 26 2.17 14.26 -37.42
N ASP A 27 1.32 15.29 -37.53
CA ASP A 27 1.43 16.51 -36.73
C ASP A 27 1.42 16.21 -35.22
N VAL A 28 0.53 15.30 -34.80
CA VAL A 28 0.41 14.89 -33.40
C VAL A 28 1.61 14.05 -32.97
N CYS A 29 2.10 13.15 -33.83
CA CYS A 29 3.29 12.34 -33.59
C CYS A 29 4.54 13.21 -33.44
N HIS A 30 4.81 14.11 -34.38
CA HIS A 30 5.93 15.05 -34.33
C HIS A 30 5.89 15.89 -33.05
N TRP A 31 4.71 16.40 -32.67
CA TRP A 31 4.56 17.17 -31.45
C TRP A 31 4.81 16.32 -30.19
N MET A 32 4.27 15.10 -30.12
CA MET A 32 4.50 14.20 -28.98
C MET A 32 5.96 13.76 -28.91
N ASN A 33 6.58 13.50 -30.04
CA ASN A 33 8.00 13.17 -30.13
C ASN A 33 8.85 14.33 -29.62
N PHE A 34 8.61 15.55 -30.12
CA PHE A 34 9.32 16.73 -29.66
C PHE A 34 9.16 16.91 -28.14
N ARG A 35 7.96 16.72 -27.62
CA ARG A 35 7.69 16.82 -26.18
C ARG A 35 8.40 15.75 -25.34
N ALA A 36 8.56 14.53 -25.85
CA ALA A 36 9.11 13.40 -25.11
C ALA A 36 10.62 13.23 -25.26
N PHE A 37 11.12 13.43 -26.49
CA PHE A 37 12.51 13.20 -26.89
C PHE A 37 13.29 14.50 -27.13
N GLY A 38 12.61 15.66 -27.27
CA GLY A 38 13.24 16.93 -27.63
C GLY A 38 13.38 17.13 -29.15
N ASP A 39 12.97 16.14 -29.94
CA ASP A 39 13.07 16.12 -31.40
C ASP A 39 11.75 15.61 -31.99
N ALA A 40 11.27 16.26 -33.05
CA ALA A 40 10.07 15.85 -33.79
C ALA A 40 10.26 14.50 -34.51
N ASN A 41 11.48 14.22 -34.96
CA ASN A 41 11.86 13.02 -35.71
C ASN A 41 13.01 12.27 -35.00
N PRO A 42 12.75 11.73 -33.80
CA PRO A 42 13.78 11.13 -32.98
C PRO A 42 14.33 9.87 -33.64
N ALA A 43 15.64 9.66 -33.54
CA ALA A 43 16.30 8.42 -33.93
C ALA A 43 15.67 7.19 -33.24
N GLU A 44 15.87 6.00 -33.80
CA GLU A 44 15.26 4.78 -33.27
C GLU A 44 15.66 4.50 -31.81
N ASP A 45 16.93 4.75 -31.48
CA ASP A 45 17.56 4.55 -30.17
C ASP A 45 17.40 5.74 -29.21
N ALA A 46 16.79 6.84 -29.67
CA ALA A 46 16.55 8.02 -28.85
C ALA A 46 15.70 7.69 -27.61
N LYS A 47 16.03 8.35 -26.49
CA LYS A 47 15.43 8.11 -25.18
C LYS A 47 14.48 9.22 -24.77
N PRO A 48 13.26 8.92 -24.27
CA PRO A 48 12.27 9.93 -23.91
C PRO A 48 12.55 10.50 -22.52
N VAL A 49 13.50 11.44 -22.45
CA VAL A 49 13.98 12.04 -21.20
C VAL A 49 13.26 13.33 -20.79
N ASN A 50 12.32 13.82 -21.61
CA ASN A 50 11.64 15.10 -21.37
C ASN A 50 10.19 14.96 -20.87
N ALA A 51 9.49 13.88 -21.24
CA ALA A 51 8.12 13.65 -20.81
C ALA A 51 7.79 12.18 -20.56
N ARG A 52 6.90 11.97 -19.59
CA ARG A 52 6.33 10.67 -19.26
C ARG A 52 5.17 10.31 -20.20
N ALA A 53 4.91 9.02 -20.37
CA ALA A 53 3.76 8.52 -21.11
C ALA A 53 2.44 9.05 -20.55
N SER A 54 2.30 9.17 -19.22
CA SER A 54 1.11 9.76 -18.59
C SER A 54 0.90 11.22 -18.98
N THR A 55 1.98 11.97 -19.19
CA THR A 55 1.92 13.36 -19.65
C THR A 55 1.43 13.42 -21.10
N LEU A 56 1.91 12.50 -21.95
CA LEU A 56 1.46 12.37 -23.33
C LEU A 56 0.01 11.89 -23.44
N GLU A 57 -0.43 10.96 -22.58
CA GLU A 57 -1.82 10.50 -22.55
C GLU A 57 -2.79 11.63 -22.16
N TYR A 58 -2.43 12.43 -21.16
CA TYR A 58 -3.21 13.61 -20.80
C TYR A 58 -3.26 14.61 -21.96
N ALA A 59 -2.11 14.89 -22.56
CA ALA A 59 -2.01 15.77 -23.72
C ALA A 59 -2.85 15.29 -24.90
N LYS A 60 -2.78 14.00 -25.22
CA LYS A 60 -3.60 13.33 -26.23
C LYS A 60 -5.08 13.57 -25.97
N LYS A 61 -5.53 13.37 -24.72
CA LYS A 61 -6.92 13.62 -24.32
C LYS A 61 -7.31 15.09 -24.49
N ALA A 62 -6.43 16.01 -24.10
CA ALA A 62 -6.66 17.46 -24.23
C ALA A 62 -6.74 17.89 -25.71
N ILE A 63 -5.85 17.40 -26.57
CA ILE A 63 -5.95 17.66 -28.02
C ILE A 63 -7.24 17.08 -28.57
N SER A 64 -7.56 15.83 -28.20
CA SER A 64 -8.79 15.15 -28.65
C SER A 64 -10.06 15.90 -28.28
N SER A 65 -10.11 16.66 -27.18
CA SER A 65 -11.33 17.39 -26.79
C SER A 65 -11.64 18.56 -27.72
N PHE A 66 -10.66 19.07 -28.46
CA PHE A 66 -10.82 20.14 -29.44
C PHE A 66 -11.05 19.65 -30.88
N MET A 67 -10.83 18.35 -31.16
CA MET A 67 -11.01 17.83 -32.53
C MET A 67 -12.50 17.77 -32.92
N PRO A 68 -12.90 18.30 -34.09
CA PRO A 68 -14.31 18.29 -34.53
C PRO A 68 -14.92 16.87 -34.54
N ARG A 69 -14.15 15.88 -35.00
CA ARG A 69 -14.58 14.46 -35.10
C ARG A 69 -14.20 13.64 -33.86
N ARG A 70 -14.35 14.20 -32.66
CA ARG A 70 -13.84 13.64 -31.38
C ARG A 70 -14.05 12.13 -31.19
N THR A 71 -15.25 11.61 -31.51
CA THR A 71 -15.65 10.20 -31.28
C THR A 71 -15.40 9.29 -32.48
N VAL A 72 -14.94 9.82 -33.62
CA VAL A 72 -14.66 9.03 -34.83
C VAL A 72 -13.21 8.54 -34.78
N PRO A 73 -12.94 7.23 -34.90
CA PRO A 73 -11.58 6.72 -35.08
C PRO A 73 -10.91 7.35 -36.31
N TRP A 74 -9.57 7.38 -36.33
CA TRP A 74 -8.85 7.81 -37.53
C TRP A 74 -8.90 6.71 -38.59
N ASP A 75 -9.31 7.06 -39.81
CA ASP A 75 -9.26 6.21 -40.99
C ASP A 75 -8.00 6.55 -41.81
N PRO A 76 -7.00 5.66 -41.90
CA PRO A 76 -5.77 5.91 -42.64
C PRO A 76 -5.95 5.90 -44.16
N ILE A 77 -7.02 5.31 -44.69
CA ILE A 77 -7.30 5.28 -46.13
C ILE A 77 -7.94 6.60 -46.55
N ARG A 78 -8.89 7.08 -45.75
CA ARG A 78 -9.63 8.33 -46.04
C ARG A 78 -8.94 9.57 -45.51
N ASN A 79 -7.92 9.44 -44.65
CA ASN A 79 -7.27 10.54 -43.92
C ASN A 79 -8.29 11.41 -43.16
N GLU A 80 -9.22 10.74 -42.51
CA GLU A 80 -10.38 11.37 -41.88
C GLU A 80 -10.59 10.83 -40.46
N GLY A 81 -11.16 11.66 -39.57
CA GLY A 81 -11.49 11.27 -38.20
C GLY A 81 -10.69 12.04 -37.15
N ASN A 82 -10.52 11.45 -35.96
CA ASN A 82 -9.74 12.08 -34.89
C ASN A 82 -8.27 11.62 -34.94
N PRO A 83 -7.30 12.50 -35.30
CA PRO A 83 -5.90 12.12 -35.48
C PRO A 83 -5.26 11.54 -34.21
N THR A 84 -5.74 11.97 -33.02
CA THR A 84 -5.26 11.44 -31.74
C THR A 84 -5.64 9.97 -31.51
N ARG A 85 -6.62 9.43 -32.24
CA ARG A 85 -7.11 8.04 -32.14
C ARG A 85 -6.47 7.11 -33.17
N SER A 86 -5.48 7.57 -33.93
CA SER A 86 -4.68 6.76 -34.85
C SER A 86 -3.76 5.76 -34.12
N GLU A 87 -3.36 4.71 -34.83
CA GLU A 87 -2.40 3.71 -34.33
C GLU A 87 -0.99 4.31 -34.14
N THR A 88 -0.56 5.20 -35.03
CA THR A 88 0.76 5.84 -34.99
C THR A 88 0.94 6.69 -33.73
N VAL A 89 -0.05 7.51 -33.37
CA VAL A 89 -0.03 8.30 -32.12
C VAL A 89 0.00 7.39 -30.88
N ASN A 90 -0.74 6.27 -30.91
CA ASN A 90 -0.70 5.28 -29.82
C ASN A 90 0.68 4.59 -29.73
N ALA A 91 1.34 4.35 -30.87
CA ALA A 91 2.66 3.73 -30.92
C ALA A 91 3.74 4.60 -30.26
N VAL A 92 3.69 5.93 -30.42
CA VAL A 92 4.59 6.87 -29.72
C VAL A 92 4.46 6.71 -28.20
N ILE A 93 3.23 6.75 -27.67
CA ILE A 93 2.98 6.56 -26.23
C ILE A 93 3.47 5.18 -25.76
N LYS A 94 3.26 4.13 -26.56
CA LYS A 94 3.74 2.77 -26.25
C LYS A 94 5.27 2.68 -26.26
N LYS A 95 5.97 3.38 -27.15
CA LYS A 95 7.44 3.52 -27.14
C LYS A 95 7.90 4.15 -25.83
N VAL A 96 7.31 5.29 -25.44
CA VAL A 96 7.66 5.97 -24.18
C VAL A 96 7.41 5.08 -22.96
N LYS A 97 6.25 4.40 -22.88
CA LYS A 97 5.97 3.44 -21.79
C LYS A 97 7.02 2.34 -21.67
N ARG A 98 7.49 1.79 -22.79
CA ARG A 98 8.54 0.75 -22.79
C ARG A 98 9.85 1.29 -22.22
N CYS A 99 10.27 2.47 -22.66
CA CYS A 99 11.48 3.14 -22.14
C CYS A 99 11.35 3.45 -20.63
N GLU A 100 10.19 3.91 -20.17
CA GLU A 100 9.95 4.16 -18.73
C GLU A 100 10.14 2.89 -17.89
N VAL A 101 9.55 1.76 -18.31
CA VAL A 101 9.67 0.48 -17.58
C VAL A 101 11.12 -0.03 -17.58
N ARG A 102 11.87 0.24 -18.66
CA ARG A 102 13.31 -0.06 -18.77
C ARG A 102 14.22 0.93 -18.03
N ARG A 103 13.66 1.97 -17.40
CA ARG A 103 14.40 3.06 -16.74
C ARG A 103 15.28 3.88 -17.68
N GLU A 104 14.89 3.95 -18.95
CA GLU A 104 15.54 4.73 -20.01
C GLU A 104 14.83 6.06 -20.28
N GLY A 105 13.64 6.26 -19.70
CA GLY A 105 12.89 7.52 -19.77
C GLY A 105 12.88 8.29 -18.44
N VAL A 106 12.03 9.32 -18.37
CA VAL A 106 11.83 10.13 -17.16
C VAL A 106 11.48 9.26 -15.95
N GLN A 107 12.16 9.49 -14.82
CA GLN A 107 11.90 8.75 -13.58
C GLN A 107 10.48 8.96 -13.04
N SER A 108 9.97 7.94 -12.34
CA SER A 108 8.63 8.01 -11.76
C SER A 108 8.58 8.92 -10.54
N ALA A 109 7.90 10.06 -10.67
CA ALA A 109 7.51 10.91 -9.53
C ALA A 109 6.25 10.40 -8.80
N ALA A 110 5.77 9.19 -9.09
CA ALA A 110 4.55 8.64 -8.50
C ALA A 110 4.71 8.47 -6.98
N ARG A 111 3.69 8.91 -6.23
CA ARG A 111 3.65 8.74 -4.78
C ARG A 111 3.38 7.28 -4.43
N ARG A 112 4.25 6.68 -3.62
CA ARG A 112 4.13 5.30 -3.17
C ARG A 112 3.13 5.16 -2.01
N PRO A 113 2.68 3.95 -1.65
CA PRO A 113 1.99 3.71 -0.39
C PRO A 113 2.87 4.13 0.79
N ILE A 114 2.28 4.77 1.80
CA ILE A 114 2.95 4.94 3.11
C ILE A 114 3.01 3.57 3.79
N GLU A 115 4.13 3.24 4.41
CA GLU A 115 4.27 2.01 5.21
C GLU A 115 3.62 2.20 6.58
N TYR A 116 3.13 1.12 7.20
CA TYR A 116 2.39 1.23 8.47
C TYR A 116 3.21 1.92 9.58
N GLY A 117 4.49 1.57 9.73
CA GLY A 117 5.37 2.24 10.70
C GLY A 117 5.60 3.73 10.39
N GLU A 118 5.64 4.12 9.11
CA GLU A 118 5.70 5.53 8.72
C GLU A 118 4.39 6.25 9.05
N PHE A 119 3.25 5.56 8.95
CA PHE A 119 1.95 6.12 9.30
C PHE A 119 1.82 6.34 10.80
N LEU A 120 2.29 5.42 11.65
CA LEU A 120 2.36 5.65 13.09
C LEU A 120 3.28 6.81 13.45
N ASN A 121 4.48 6.87 12.84
CA ASN A 121 5.39 8.00 13.04
C ASN A 121 4.76 9.33 12.57
N LEU A 122 4.02 9.34 11.46
CA LEU A 122 3.25 10.51 11.04
C LEU A 122 2.23 10.93 12.12
N LEU A 123 1.47 9.99 12.68
CA LEU A 123 0.50 10.29 13.72
C LEU A 123 1.21 10.83 14.98
N ASP A 124 2.33 10.25 15.41
CA ASP A 124 3.12 10.76 16.53
C ASP A 124 3.54 12.23 16.29
N GLN A 125 4.04 12.55 15.10
CA GLN A 125 4.43 13.91 14.71
C GLN A 125 3.24 14.88 14.67
N VAL A 126 2.05 14.42 14.28
CA VAL A 126 0.82 15.24 14.32
C VAL A 126 0.46 15.56 15.78
N HIS A 127 0.58 14.60 16.70
CA HIS A 127 0.27 14.81 18.12
C HIS A 127 1.25 15.80 18.78
N THR A 128 2.55 15.65 18.50
CA THR A 128 3.64 16.46 19.08
C THR A 128 3.85 17.81 18.39
N GLY A 129 3.18 18.06 17.25
CA GLY A 129 3.32 19.27 16.43
C GLY A 129 2.98 20.58 17.14
N ASN A 130 3.92 21.06 17.97
CA ASN A 130 3.82 22.31 18.70
C ASN A 130 3.69 23.49 17.73
N GLY A 131 2.78 24.43 18.03
CA GLY A 131 2.53 25.61 17.19
C GLY A 131 1.55 25.41 16.02
N LYS A 132 1.04 24.21 15.77
CA LYS A 132 -0.01 23.97 14.76
C LYS A 132 -1.44 24.19 15.27
N GLY A 133 -1.61 24.61 16.53
CA GLY A 133 -2.91 24.96 17.12
C GLY A 133 -3.94 23.82 17.04
N SER A 134 -5.21 24.14 16.82
CA SER A 134 -6.30 23.15 16.68
C SER A 134 -6.23 22.34 15.38
N LEU A 135 -5.51 22.82 14.37
CA LEU A 135 -5.40 22.15 13.07
C LEU A 135 -4.82 20.73 13.18
N LYS A 136 -3.95 20.46 14.17
CA LYS A 136 -3.38 19.13 14.37
C LYS A 136 -4.45 18.08 14.72
N TYR A 137 -5.49 18.45 15.47
CA TYR A 137 -6.58 17.54 15.82
C TYR A 137 -7.43 17.21 14.59
N LEU A 138 -7.71 18.22 13.76
CA LEU A 138 -8.37 18.03 12.46
C LEU A 138 -7.57 17.09 11.57
N VAL A 139 -6.27 17.35 11.39
CA VAL A 139 -5.43 16.50 10.53
C VAL A 139 -5.34 15.08 11.09
N CYS A 140 -5.20 14.90 12.41
CA CYS A 140 -5.18 13.57 13.03
C CYS A 140 -6.47 12.80 12.72
N ALA A 141 -7.63 13.42 12.98
CA ALA A 141 -8.94 12.82 12.74
C ALA A 141 -9.18 12.51 11.26
N VAL A 142 -8.75 13.39 10.35
CA VAL A 142 -8.82 13.13 8.90
C VAL A 142 -7.98 11.92 8.54
N LEU A 143 -6.75 11.81 9.03
CA LEU A 143 -5.82 10.73 8.68
C LEU A 143 -6.30 9.38 9.21
N THR A 144 -6.75 9.31 10.46
CA THR A 144 -7.24 8.06 11.06
C THR A 144 -8.54 7.61 10.39
N MET A 145 -9.48 8.52 10.13
CA MET A 145 -10.71 8.20 9.40
C MET A 145 -10.43 7.81 7.94
N GLN A 146 -9.51 8.52 7.26
CA GLN A 146 -9.10 8.19 5.89
C GLN A 146 -8.49 6.79 5.82
N TRP A 147 -7.65 6.44 6.78
CA TRP A 147 -7.05 5.11 6.90
C TRP A 147 -8.12 4.05 7.13
N HIS A 148 -8.98 4.26 8.14
CA HIS A 148 -10.01 3.32 8.56
C HIS A 148 -11.05 3.04 7.47
N LEU A 149 -11.36 4.04 6.64
CA LEU A 149 -12.32 3.92 5.53
C LEU A 149 -11.66 3.61 4.18
N ILE A 150 -10.33 3.60 4.06
CA ILE A 150 -9.62 3.56 2.76
C ILE A 150 -10.16 4.63 1.78
N ALA A 151 -10.36 5.85 2.28
CA ALA A 151 -10.98 6.95 1.53
C ALA A 151 -9.94 7.82 0.82
N ARG A 152 -10.33 8.57 -0.23
CA ARG A 152 -9.44 9.65 -0.71
C ARG A 152 -9.60 10.88 0.18
N ILE A 153 -8.62 11.77 0.13
CA ILE A 153 -8.66 13.01 0.89
C ILE A 153 -9.78 13.96 0.41
N ASP A 154 -10.05 14.01 -0.90
CA ASP A 154 -11.17 14.78 -1.46
C ASP A 154 -12.51 14.25 -0.96
N ASP A 155 -12.64 12.92 -0.85
CA ASP A 155 -13.81 12.28 -0.25
C ASP A 155 -13.99 12.68 1.23
N MET A 156 -12.90 12.69 2.00
CA MET A 156 -12.95 13.07 3.43
C MET A 156 -13.42 14.50 3.65
N MET A 157 -12.98 15.46 2.82
CA MET A 157 -13.39 16.87 2.96
C MET A 157 -14.88 17.08 2.63
N LYS A 158 -15.53 16.09 2.03
CA LYS A 158 -16.96 16.09 1.69
C LYS A 158 -17.80 15.26 2.64
N LEU A 159 -17.18 14.63 3.64
CA LEU A 159 -17.86 13.82 4.63
C LEU A 159 -18.68 14.71 5.56
N LYS A 160 -19.96 14.37 5.74
CA LYS A 160 -20.90 15.10 6.57
C LYS A 160 -21.23 14.34 7.85
N PHE A 161 -21.71 15.06 8.87
CA PHE A 161 -22.18 14.42 10.11
C PHE A 161 -23.42 13.56 9.88
N ASP A 162 -24.31 13.95 8.97
CA ASP A 162 -25.49 13.16 8.55
C ASP A 162 -25.15 11.83 7.84
N SER A 163 -23.88 11.61 7.52
CA SER A 163 -23.38 10.38 6.92
C SER A 163 -23.07 9.31 7.96
N PHE A 164 -23.27 9.61 9.25
CA PHE A 164 -23.04 8.70 10.35
C PHE A 164 -24.32 8.37 11.11
N SER A 165 -24.33 7.17 11.69
CA SER A 165 -25.37 6.72 12.62
C SER A 165 -24.77 5.76 13.65
N CYS A 166 -25.45 5.56 14.78
CA CYS A 166 -25.11 4.47 15.69
C CYS A 166 -25.49 3.13 15.05
N SER A 167 -24.65 2.11 15.21
CA SER A 167 -25.07 0.76 14.83
C SER A 167 -26.14 0.24 15.80
N ILE A 168 -27.27 -0.20 15.26
CA ILE A 168 -28.37 -0.81 16.03
C ILE A 168 -27.96 -2.20 16.50
N HIS A 169 -27.24 -2.95 15.66
CA HIS A 169 -26.86 -4.34 15.93
C HIS A 169 -25.57 -4.46 16.76
N HIS A 170 -24.74 -3.42 16.75
CA HIS A 170 -23.43 -3.42 17.42
C HIS A 170 -23.24 -2.13 18.24
N PRO A 171 -23.87 -2.03 19.42
CA PRO A 171 -23.75 -0.88 20.30
C PRO A 171 -22.28 -0.48 20.55
N GLY A 172 -22.01 0.82 20.61
CA GLY A 172 -20.64 1.34 20.78
C GLY A 172 -19.83 1.47 19.47
N SER A 173 -20.38 1.02 18.33
CA SER A 173 -19.82 1.28 17.00
C SER A 173 -20.65 2.29 16.21
N LEU A 174 -20.04 2.93 15.23
CA LEU A 174 -20.72 3.81 14.29
C LEU A 174 -20.82 3.17 12.91
N ILE A 175 -21.88 3.49 12.18
CA ILE A 175 -21.98 3.24 10.75
C ILE A 175 -21.71 4.55 10.03
N CYS A 176 -20.96 4.49 8.95
CA CYS A 176 -20.63 5.61 8.08
C CYS A 176 -21.01 5.24 6.65
N GLN A 177 -21.75 6.11 5.96
CA GLN A 177 -22.05 5.96 4.56
C GLN A 177 -21.43 7.10 3.77
N LEU A 178 -20.26 6.85 3.16
CA LEU A 178 -19.56 7.87 2.38
C LEU A 178 -20.26 8.06 1.03
N ARG A 179 -21.08 9.11 0.91
CA ARG A 179 -21.93 9.37 -0.27
C ARG A 179 -21.25 10.17 -1.38
N TRP A 180 -20.11 10.81 -1.10
CA TRP A 180 -19.39 11.60 -2.08
C TRP A 180 -18.07 10.93 -2.45
N SER A 181 -17.95 10.51 -3.71
CA SER A 181 -16.67 10.12 -4.32
C SER A 181 -16.77 10.16 -5.83
N LYS A 182 -15.64 10.36 -6.53
CA LYS A 182 -15.56 10.23 -8.00
C LYS A 182 -16.04 8.87 -8.53
N ASN A 183 -16.06 7.86 -7.66
CA ASN A 183 -16.48 6.51 -8.00
C ASN A 183 -17.97 6.27 -7.76
N ILE A 184 -18.66 7.16 -7.04
CA ILE A 184 -20.07 7.03 -6.66
C ILE A 184 -20.92 7.73 -7.72
N SER A 185 -21.74 6.96 -8.41
CA SER A 185 -22.67 7.43 -9.44
C SER A 185 -24.12 7.09 -9.12
N GLU A 186 -24.34 6.12 -8.24
CA GLU A 186 -25.64 5.64 -7.78
C GLU A 186 -25.54 5.26 -6.31
N GLU A 187 -26.69 5.13 -5.63
CA GLU A 187 -26.76 4.80 -4.20
C GLU A 187 -26.03 3.50 -3.85
N ARG A 188 -26.05 2.52 -4.77
CA ARG A 188 -25.36 1.24 -4.61
C ARG A 188 -23.84 1.37 -4.51
N ASP A 189 -23.25 2.44 -5.04
CA ASP A 189 -21.80 2.68 -4.95
C ASP A 189 -21.37 3.22 -3.56
N ALA A 190 -22.33 3.53 -2.68
CA ALA A 190 -22.12 4.08 -1.34
C ALA A 190 -22.64 3.11 -0.25
N PRO A 191 -22.00 1.94 -0.05
CA PRO A 191 -22.43 1.00 0.98
C PRO A 191 -22.24 1.58 2.39
N GLU A 192 -23.00 1.05 3.35
CA GLU A 192 -22.76 1.33 4.77
C GLU A 192 -21.47 0.66 5.23
N GLN A 193 -20.74 1.36 6.10
CA GLN A 193 -19.41 0.95 6.53
C GLN A 193 -19.24 1.15 8.03
N ILE A 194 -18.87 0.09 8.76
CA ILE A 194 -18.67 0.17 10.20
C ILE A 194 -17.37 0.92 10.55
N VAL A 195 -17.43 1.72 11.60
CA VAL A 195 -16.31 2.43 12.21
C VAL A 195 -16.12 1.90 13.62
N LEU A 196 -14.92 1.41 13.89
CA LEU A 196 -14.56 0.72 15.13
C LEU A 196 -13.48 1.52 15.87
N GLY A 197 -13.43 1.38 17.19
CA GLY A 197 -12.31 1.86 17.98
C GLY A 197 -11.05 1.04 17.71
N SER A 198 -9.89 1.56 18.12
CA SER A 198 -8.62 0.83 18.08
C SER A 198 -8.02 0.75 19.48
N MET A 199 -7.42 -0.40 19.79
CA MET A 199 -6.59 -0.56 20.98
C MET A 199 -5.33 0.34 20.95
N ASP A 200 -4.90 0.81 19.79
CA ASP A 200 -3.90 1.88 19.65
C ASP A 200 -4.61 3.26 19.59
N PRO A 201 -4.50 4.10 20.63
CA PRO A 201 -5.21 5.38 20.66
C PRO A 201 -4.76 6.35 19.57
N ARG A 202 -3.53 6.21 19.03
CA ARG A 202 -3.05 7.02 17.90
C ARG A 202 -3.87 6.77 16.64
N LEU A 203 -4.26 5.51 16.43
CA LEU A 203 -4.98 5.04 15.25
C LEU A 203 -6.50 5.06 15.44
N CYS A 204 -6.99 5.20 16.68
CA CYS A 204 -8.40 5.10 17.01
C CYS A 204 -9.23 6.18 16.31
N ALA A 205 -10.02 5.74 15.32
CA ALA A 205 -10.83 6.63 14.49
C ALA A 205 -11.91 7.35 15.30
N LEU A 206 -12.58 6.64 16.23
CA LEU A 206 -13.61 7.19 17.11
C LEU A 206 -13.06 8.26 18.06
N LEU A 207 -11.94 7.97 18.73
CA LEU A 207 -11.30 8.91 19.67
C LEU A 207 -10.84 10.18 18.96
N ASN A 208 -10.12 10.04 17.85
CA ASN A 208 -9.58 11.20 17.15
C ASN A 208 -10.71 12.05 16.52
N LEU A 209 -11.79 11.42 16.04
CA LEU A 209 -12.99 12.14 15.61
C LEU A 209 -13.61 12.93 16.77
N ALA A 210 -13.77 12.31 17.94
CA ALA A 210 -14.34 12.96 19.11
C ALA A 210 -13.50 14.16 19.58
N ILE A 211 -12.17 14.02 19.61
CA ILE A 211 -11.24 15.10 19.96
C ILE A 211 -11.36 16.26 18.96
N HIS A 212 -11.37 15.96 17.65
CA HIS A 212 -11.47 17.01 16.62
C HIS A 212 -12.77 17.81 16.76
N VAL A 213 -13.91 17.15 16.96
CA VAL A 213 -15.19 17.84 17.11
C VAL A 213 -15.20 18.73 18.35
N GLU A 214 -14.71 18.24 19.50
CA GLU A 214 -14.65 19.02 20.74
C GLU A 214 -13.60 20.14 20.73
N MET A 215 -12.61 20.06 19.85
CA MET A 215 -11.61 21.12 19.65
C MET A 215 -12.01 22.11 18.55
N THR A 216 -13.11 21.87 17.85
CA THR A 216 -13.68 22.79 16.87
C THR A 216 -14.57 23.79 17.59
N ASP A 217 -14.38 25.08 17.33
CA ASP A 217 -15.26 26.12 17.88
C ASP A 217 -16.71 25.85 17.45
N LYS A 218 -17.67 25.98 18.37
CA LYS A 218 -19.10 25.83 18.08
C LYS A 218 -19.55 26.74 16.96
N ALA A 219 -19.04 27.98 16.93
CA ALA A 219 -19.36 28.93 15.85
C ALA A 219 -18.82 28.49 14.48
N ALA A 220 -17.86 27.56 14.46
CA ALA A 220 -17.24 27.01 13.26
C ALA A 220 -17.78 25.61 12.89
N LEU A 221 -18.75 25.07 13.64
CA LEU A 221 -19.39 23.80 13.29
C LEU A 221 -20.09 23.95 11.93
N SER A 222 -19.78 23.03 11.03
CA SER A 222 -20.35 22.97 9.69
C SER A 222 -21.04 21.62 9.49
N PRO A 223 -21.93 21.48 8.49
CA PRO A 223 -22.47 20.17 8.13
C PRO A 223 -21.39 19.15 7.76
N PHE A 224 -20.19 19.61 7.37
CA PHE A 224 -19.04 18.78 7.04
C PHE A 224 -18.17 18.53 8.27
N VAL A 225 -17.76 17.27 8.47
CA VAL A 225 -17.00 16.82 9.64
C VAL A 225 -15.67 17.57 9.80
N PHE A 226 -14.96 17.79 8.68
CA PHE A 226 -13.63 18.41 8.68
C PHE A 226 -13.61 19.84 8.14
N GLY A 227 -14.79 20.42 7.90
CA GLY A 227 -14.93 21.75 7.31
C GLY A 227 -14.37 21.87 5.89
N ASN A 228 -14.54 23.06 5.31
CA ASN A 228 -13.95 23.51 4.04
C ASN A 228 -13.95 22.46 2.89
N PRO A 229 -15.14 22.11 2.36
CA PRO A 229 -15.29 21.09 1.32
C PRO A 229 -14.69 21.47 -0.05
N GLN A 230 -14.18 22.69 -0.22
CA GLN A 230 -13.61 23.16 -1.49
C GLN A 230 -12.08 23.13 -1.47
N ASP A 231 -11.45 23.59 -0.38
CA ASP A 231 -10.00 23.76 -0.27
C ASP A 231 -9.34 23.04 0.92
N GLY A 232 -10.11 22.29 1.72
CA GLY A 232 -9.60 21.59 2.90
C GLY A 232 -8.48 20.59 2.60
N ASP A 233 -8.50 19.96 1.43
CA ASP A 233 -7.46 19.01 1.01
C ASP A 233 -6.10 19.70 0.83
N ARG A 234 -6.09 20.97 0.43
CA ARG A 234 -4.87 21.79 0.31
C ARG A 234 -4.27 22.12 1.67
N VAL A 235 -5.10 22.29 2.71
CA VAL A 235 -4.64 22.51 4.09
C VAL A 235 -3.96 21.25 4.59
N VAL A 236 -4.61 20.09 4.49
CA VAL A 236 -4.03 18.80 4.89
C VAL A 236 -2.76 18.51 4.11
N ARG A 237 -2.75 18.78 2.79
CA ARG A 237 -1.57 18.58 1.95
C ARG A 237 -0.38 19.42 2.41
N ARG A 238 -0.58 20.71 2.74
CA ARG A 238 0.48 21.58 3.25
C ARG A 238 1.01 21.08 4.59
N PHE A 239 0.11 20.72 5.51
CA PHE A 239 0.50 20.14 6.79
C PHE A 239 1.36 18.88 6.62
N LEU A 240 0.93 17.94 5.77
CA LEU A 240 1.69 16.73 5.49
C LEU A 240 3.05 17.02 4.84
N GLN A 241 3.12 18.04 3.99
CA GLN A 241 4.38 18.45 3.36
C GLN A 241 5.36 18.95 4.42
N ASP A 242 4.93 19.83 5.32
CA ASP A 242 5.74 20.31 6.44
C ASP A 242 6.29 19.15 7.28
N VAL A 243 5.44 18.16 7.60
CA VAL A 243 5.86 16.98 8.38
C VAL A 243 6.86 16.12 7.58
N PHE A 244 6.61 15.84 6.31
CA PHE A 244 7.47 14.98 5.49
C PHE A 244 8.81 15.61 5.10
N GLU A 245 8.92 16.94 5.19
CA GLU A 245 10.15 17.70 5.01
C GLU A 245 10.89 17.92 6.33
N GLY A 246 10.21 17.75 7.48
CA GLY A 246 10.81 17.79 8.81
C GLY A 246 11.82 16.67 9.08
N THR A 247 12.74 16.93 10.01
CA THR A 247 13.82 15.99 10.39
C THR A 247 13.33 14.76 11.15
N ASP A 248 12.20 14.90 11.83
CA ASP A 248 11.69 13.93 12.79
C ASP A 248 10.80 12.86 12.12
N PHE A 249 10.39 13.11 10.88
CA PHE A 249 9.68 12.12 10.07
C PHE A 249 10.67 11.19 9.36
N HIS A 250 10.53 9.89 9.58
CA HIS A 250 11.47 8.90 9.06
C HIS A 250 10.86 8.03 7.97
N LYS A 251 11.30 8.25 6.73
CA LYS A 251 10.92 7.39 5.59
C LYS A 251 11.61 6.03 5.68
N LEU A 252 10.84 4.97 5.87
CA LEU A 252 11.28 3.57 5.81
C LEU A 252 11.59 3.12 4.37
N LYS A 253 10.98 3.75 3.36
CA LYS A 253 11.24 3.46 1.94
C LYS A 253 11.51 4.72 1.11
N ALA A 254 12.37 4.59 0.12
CA ALA A 254 12.57 5.65 -0.88
C ALA A 254 11.28 5.93 -1.68
N GLY A 255 11.15 7.16 -2.18
CA GLY A 255 10.02 7.59 -3.01
C GLY A 255 9.13 8.64 -2.37
N ASN A 256 8.27 9.25 -3.20
CA ASN A 256 7.46 10.39 -2.80
C ASN A 256 6.25 9.97 -1.96
N LEU A 257 5.89 10.81 -0.99
CA LEU A 257 4.69 10.68 -0.17
C LEU A 257 3.74 11.87 -0.40
N GLY A 258 2.50 11.73 0.06
CA GLY A 258 1.47 12.77 0.03
C GLY A 258 0.12 12.22 0.45
N THR A 259 -0.95 13.00 0.31
CA THR A 259 -2.31 12.61 0.74
C THR A 259 -2.77 11.28 0.16
N HIS A 260 -2.49 11.01 -1.13
CA HIS A 260 -2.87 9.74 -1.75
C HIS A 260 -2.06 8.53 -1.24
N SER A 261 -0.88 8.77 -0.65
CA SER A 261 -0.10 7.70 -0.01
C SER A 261 -0.83 7.08 1.17
N MET A 262 -1.69 7.83 1.87
CA MET A 262 -2.47 7.33 3.00
C MET A 262 -3.46 6.25 2.56
N ARG A 263 -4.30 6.56 1.57
CA ARG A 263 -5.25 5.60 0.97
C ARG A 263 -4.54 4.35 0.43
N LYS A 264 -3.41 4.55 -0.26
CA LYS A 264 -2.59 3.44 -0.77
C LYS A 264 -2.00 2.60 0.37
N GLY A 265 -1.54 3.25 1.43
CA GLY A 265 -0.98 2.63 2.63
C GLY A 265 -2.01 1.74 3.31
N ALA A 266 -3.20 2.26 3.60
CA ALA A 266 -4.30 1.51 4.21
C ALA A 266 -4.67 0.25 3.40
N ALA A 267 -4.85 0.39 2.08
CA ALA A 267 -5.15 -0.74 1.20
C ALA A 267 -4.01 -1.77 1.13
N THR A 268 -2.76 -1.29 1.09
CA THR A 268 -1.57 -2.15 1.06
C THR A 268 -1.40 -2.88 2.39
N TYR A 269 -1.63 -2.19 3.51
CA TYR A 269 -1.59 -2.77 4.85
C TYR A 269 -2.65 -3.87 4.98
N GLY A 270 -3.91 -3.56 4.66
CA GLY A 270 -5.00 -4.53 4.68
C GLY A 270 -4.67 -5.79 3.88
N SER A 271 -4.22 -5.62 2.63
CA SER A 271 -3.82 -6.76 1.79
C SER A 271 -2.64 -7.57 2.35
N ARG A 272 -1.64 -6.91 2.96
CA ARG A 272 -0.48 -7.60 3.57
C ARG A 272 -0.82 -8.31 4.88
N THR A 273 -1.86 -7.86 5.57
CA THR A 273 -2.40 -8.50 6.78
C THR A 273 -3.40 -9.62 6.43
N GLY A 274 -3.54 -9.98 5.15
CA GLY A 274 -4.33 -11.13 4.71
C GLY A 274 -5.77 -10.80 4.33
N LEU A 275 -6.16 -9.52 4.24
CA LEU A 275 -7.49 -9.18 3.73
C LEU A 275 -7.64 -9.64 2.28
N PRO A 276 -8.73 -10.34 1.96
CA PRO A 276 -9.11 -10.63 0.58
C PRO A 276 -9.22 -9.34 -0.25
N LYS A 277 -8.83 -9.43 -1.53
CA LYS A 277 -8.81 -8.27 -2.43
C LYS A 277 -10.20 -7.65 -2.59
N ASP A 278 -11.25 -8.47 -2.61
CA ASP A 278 -12.64 -8.03 -2.66
C ASP A 278 -13.04 -7.24 -1.41
N TYR A 279 -12.57 -7.61 -0.21
CA TYR A 279 -12.84 -6.85 1.02
C TYR A 279 -12.18 -5.47 0.96
N VAL A 280 -10.93 -5.42 0.49
CA VAL A 280 -10.21 -4.15 0.25
C VAL A 280 -10.92 -3.30 -0.81
N ASN A 281 -11.37 -3.92 -1.91
CA ASN A 281 -12.10 -3.23 -2.98
C ASN A 281 -13.42 -2.63 -2.48
N ARG A 282 -14.19 -3.41 -1.71
CA ARG A 282 -15.45 -2.99 -1.08
C ARG A 282 -15.22 -1.83 -0.11
N ARG A 283 -14.32 -2.02 0.87
CA ARG A 283 -14.01 -0.99 1.88
C ARG A 283 -13.56 0.32 1.24
N GLY A 284 -12.72 0.28 0.21
CA GLY A 284 -12.27 1.48 -0.48
C GLY A 284 -13.18 1.99 -1.60
N ARG A 285 -14.32 1.33 -1.87
CA ARG A 285 -15.29 1.69 -2.93
C ARG A 285 -14.62 1.83 -4.30
N TRP A 286 -13.83 0.83 -4.70
CA TRP A 286 -13.26 0.79 -6.04
C TRP A 286 -14.24 0.23 -7.04
N ARG A 287 -14.35 0.87 -8.22
CA ARG A 287 -15.12 0.33 -9.33
C ARG A 287 -14.46 -0.95 -9.84
N THR A 288 -15.19 -2.05 -9.78
CA THR A 288 -14.84 -3.34 -10.37
C THR A 288 -15.74 -3.61 -11.58
N ARG A 289 -15.37 -4.58 -12.43
CA ARG A 289 -16.31 -5.08 -13.45
C ARG A 289 -17.46 -5.77 -12.70
N LYS A 290 -18.66 -5.19 -12.75
CA LYS A 290 -19.86 -5.75 -12.12
C LYS A 290 -20.21 -7.05 -12.83
N SER A 291 -20.31 -8.12 -12.07
CA SER A 291 -20.97 -9.36 -12.50
C SER A 291 -22.49 -9.17 -12.42
N VAL A 292 -23.25 -10.00 -13.11
CA VAL A 292 -24.73 -9.92 -13.08
C VAL A 292 -25.25 -10.06 -11.65
N VAL A 293 -24.62 -10.91 -10.82
CA VAL A 293 -25.06 -11.14 -9.44
C VAL A 293 -24.88 -9.90 -8.55
N ASP A 294 -23.91 -9.02 -8.84
CA ASP A 294 -23.69 -7.78 -8.08
C ASP A 294 -24.86 -6.78 -8.20
N VAL A 295 -25.78 -6.99 -9.16
CA VAL A 295 -27.02 -6.20 -9.29
C VAL A 295 -28.09 -6.67 -8.31
N TYR A 296 -28.03 -7.93 -7.87
CA TYR A 296 -29.05 -8.55 -7.02
C TYR A 296 -28.63 -8.65 -5.55
N ILE A 297 -27.32 -8.73 -5.28
CA ILE A 297 -26.80 -8.76 -3.91
C ILE A 297 -26.80 -7.34 -3.34
N ASP A 298 -27.17 -7.22 -2.06
CA ASP A 298 -27.08 -5.98 -1.30
C ASP A 298 -25.65 -5.40 -1.35
N ASN A 299 -25.55 -4.08 -1.52
CA ASN A 299 -24.26 -3.41 -1.59
C ASN A 299 -23.57 -3.38 -0.22
N THR A 300 -24.36 -3.38 0.86
CA THR A 300 -23.93 -3.43 2.24
C THR A 300 -23.72 -4.87 2.65
N GLN A 301 -22.46 -5.22 2.90
CA GLN A 301 -22.06 -6.53 3.38
C GLN A 301 -21.35 -6.36 4.71
N PRO A 302 -22.08 -6.46 5.84
CA PRO A 302 -21.57 -6.10 7.16
C PRO A 302 -20.33 -6.89 7.56
N TYR A 303 -20.31 -8.21 7.34
CA TYR A 303 -19.19 -9.04 7.78
C TYR A 303 -17.87 -8.74 7.03
N PRO A 304 -17.83 -8.75 5.68
CA PRO A 304 -16.62 -8.35 4.94
C PRO A 304 -16.09 -6.96 5.30
N ASP A 305 -16.99 -5.99 5.48
CA ASP A 305 -16.63 -4.63 5.84
C ASP A 305 -16.07 -4.54 7.26
N ALA A 306 -16.69 -5.23 8.22
CA ALA A 306 -16.23 -5.27 9.61
C ALA A 306 -14.87 -5.96 9.77
N ILE A 307 -14.58 -7.02 9.01
CA ILE A 307 -13.26 -7.65 8.98
C ILE A 307 -12.21 -6.66 8.49
N ALA A 308 -12.51 -5.93 7.40
CA ALA A 308 -11.63 -4.89 6.90
C ALA A 308 -11.42 -3.75 7.92
N ALA A 309 -12.49 -3.28 8.56
CA ALA A 309 -12.42 -2.27 9.61
C ALA A 309 -11.58 -2.75 10.81
N GLY A 310 -11.77 -4.00 11.25
CA GLY A 310 -11.04 -4.60 12.36
C GLY A 310 -9.55 -4.69 12.08
N VAL A 311 -9.16 -5.14 10.88
CA VAL A 311 -7.74 -5.15 10.47
C VAL A 311 -7.16 -3.73 10.43
N LEU A 312 -7.91 -2.77 9.87
CA LEU A 312 -7.47 -1.38 9.73
C LEU A 312 -7.36 -0.64 11.08
N ALA A 313 -7.95 -1.17 12.16
CA ALA A 313 -7.73 -0.71 13.52
C ALA A 313 -6.31 -1.03 14.05
N GLY A 314 -5.46 -1.69 13.25
CA GLY A 314 -4.06 -1.93 13.58
C GLY A 314 -3.83 -3.29 14.25
N PRO A 315 -2.56 -3.62 14.56
CA PRO A 315 -2.17 -4.94 15.03
C PRO A 315 -2.60 -5.23 16.47
N LEU A 316 -2.90 -4.19 17.26
CA LEU A 316 -3.49 -4.36 18.59
C LEU A 316 -4.99 -4.71 18.53
N GLY A 317 -5.58 -4.65 17.33
CA GLY A 317 -6.98 -5.00 17.10
C GLY A 317 -7.97 -3.87 17.36
N PRO A 318 -9.21 -4.07 16.91
CA PRO A 318 -10.31 -3.15 17.18
C PRO A 318 -10.80 -3.26 18.63
N CYS A 319 -11.46 -2.22 19.11
CA CYS A 319 -12.08 -2.20 20.43
C CYS A 319 -13.42 -1.47 20.45
N CYS A 320 -14.20 -1.77 21.48
CA CYS A 320 -15.34 -0.97 21.93
C CYS A 320 -14.96 -0.24 23.22
N TYR A 321 -15.59 0.92 23.45
CA TYR A 321 -15.50 1.65 24.72
C TYR A 321 -16.76 1.38 25.50
N VAL A 322 -16.62 0.76 26.67
CA VAL A 322 -17.76 0.38 27.53
C VAL A 322 -17.55 0.91 28.94
N LEU A 323 -18.64 1.21 29.64
CA LEU A 323 -18.56 1.50 31.07
C LEU A 323 -18.32 0.20 31.83
N LYS A 324 -17.46 0.24 32.84
CA LYS A 324 -17.26 -0.89 33.74
C LYS A 324 -18.53 -1.18 34.53
N ASP A 325 -18.73 -2.45 34.90
CA ASP A 325 -19.85 -2.87 35.72
C ASP A 325 -19.91 -2.11 37.05
N GLY A 326 -21.11 -1.75 37.48
CA GLY A 326 -21.36 -1.03 38.74
C GLY A 326 -21.06 0.48 38.71
N VAL A 327 -20.62 1.04 37.58
CA VAL A 327 -20.40 2.50 37.45
C VAL A 327 -21.73 3.22 37.30
N GLN A 328 -22.23 3.80 38.41
CA GLN A 328 -23.47 4.59 38.44
C GLN A 328 -23.25 6.09 38.20
N VAL A 329 -22.03 6.57 38.42
CA VAL A 329 -21.70 8.00 38.41
C VAL A 329 -21.67 8.61 37.00
N VAL A 330 -21.45 7.79 35.98
CA VAL A 330 -21.41 8.26 34.58
C VAL A 330 -22.81 8.21 33.99
N THR A 331 -23.48 9.36 34.01
CA THR A 331 -24.83 9.52 33.44
C THR A 331 -24.80 9.97 31.98
N ASN A 332 -25.91 9.79 31.25
CA ASN A 332 -26.08 10.36 29.92
C ASN A 332 -25.89 11.89 29.93
N ASP A 333 -26.39 12.56 30.97
CA ASP A 333 -26.23 14.00 31.14
C ASP A 333 -24.76 14.40 31.28
N LEU A 334 -23.96 13.66 32.05
CA LEU A 334 -22.52 13.89 32.13
C LEU A 334 -21.87 13.75 30.75
N LEU A 335 -22.13 12.62 30.06
CA LEU A 335 -21.53 12.32 28.77
C LEU A 335 -21.85 13.38 27.72
N VAL A 336 -23.10 13.84 27.68
CA VAL A 336 -23.62 14.65 26.57
C VAL A 336 -23.49 16.14 26.86
N LYS A 337 -23.69 16.60 28.10
CA LYS A 337 -23.63 18.04 28.45
C LYS A 337 -22.23 18.48 28.85
N HIS A 338 -21.41 17.58 29.39
CA HIS A 338 -20.12 17.96 29.98
C HIS A 338 -18.90 17.27 29.37
N VAL A 339 -19.03 16.05 28.85
CA VAL A 339 -17.92 15.39 28.13
C VAL A 339 -17.92 15.78 26.66
N GLY A 340 -19.04 15.57 25.96
CA GLY A 340 -19.20 15.81 24.52
C GLY A 340 -20.29 16.84 24.14
N PRO A 341 -20.29 18.08 24.64
CA PRO A 341 -21.30 19.08 24.30
C PRO A 341 -21.26 19.54 22.83
N ALA A 342 -20.09 19.61 22.20
CA ALA A 342 -19.98 19.92 20.77
C ALA A 342 -20.37 18.70 19.93
N LEU A 343 -20.07 17.49 20.41
CA LEU A 343 -20.58 16.25 19.81
C LEU A 343 -22.11 16.22 19.82
N LYS A 344 -22.77 16.55 20.94
CA LYS A 344 -24.24 16.62 20.99
C LYS A 344 -24.80 17.51 19.90
N GLU A 345 -24.21 18.69 19.74
CA GLU A 345 -24.64 19.69 18.77
C GLU A 345 -24.41 19.23 17.32
N ALA A 346 -23.29 18.56 17.05
CA ALA A 346 -22.91 18.12 15.71
C ALA A 346 -23.63 16.84 15.23
N VAL A 347 -23.80 15.85 16.12
CA VAL A 347 -24.27 14.49 15.75
C VAL A 347 -25.49 14.02 16.53
N GLY A 348 -26.04 14.84 17.42
CA GLY A 348 -27.16 14.47 18.27
C GLY A 348 -26.75 13.62 19.49
N GLU A 349 -27.74 13.34 20.34
CA GLU A 349 -27.50 12.75 21.67
C GLU A 349 -27.00 11.30 21.61
N GLU A 350 -27.61 10.45 20.79
CA GLU A 350 -27.26 9.03 20.67
C GLU A 350 -25.79 8.83 20.30
N MET A 351 -25.33 9.49 19.25
CA MET A 351 -23.95 9.37 18.79
C MET A 351 -22.96 10.07 19.72
N ALA A 352 -23.36 11.19 20.33
CA ALA A 352 -22.53 11.87 21.31
C ALA A 352 -22.24 10.96 22.52
N ARG A 353 -23.20 10.13 22.97
CA ARG A 353 -22.97 9.14 24.03
C ARG A 353 -21.88 8.13 23.65
N VAL A 354 -21.92 7.61 22.43
CA VAL A 354 -20.90 6.67 21.93
C VAL A 354 -19.52 7.32 21.85
N LEU A 355 -19.42 8.54 21.31
CA LEU A 355 -18.15 9.26 21.13
C LEU A 355 -17.61 9.91 22.41
N ALA A 356 -18.45 10.16 23.41
CA ALA A 356 -18.04 10.68 24.71
C ALA A 356 -17.29 9.64 25.56
N LEU A 357 -17.59 8.35 25.42
CA LEU A 357 -16.87 7.30 26.16
C LEU A 357 -15.37 7.26 25.84
N PRO A 358 -14.92 7.31 24.56
CA PRO A 358 -13.50 7.49 24.22
C PRO A 358 -12.85 8.71 24.88
N LEU A 359 -13.57 9.85 24.93
CA LEU A 359 -13.05 11.07 25.55
C LEU A 359 -12.90 10.94 27.06
N LEU A 360 -13.91 10.38 27.73
CA LEU A 360 -13.86 10.11 29.16
C LEU A 360 -12.74 9.11 29.50
N TRP A 361 -12.62 8.04 28.72
CA TRP A 361 -11.53 7.09 28.83
C TRP A 361 -10.17 7.80 28.75
N ALA A 362 -9.94 8.59 27.70
CA ALA A 362 -8.67 9.28 27.46
C ALA A 362 -8.36 10.32 28.55
N ALA A 363 -9.38 11.01 29.06
CA ALA A 363 -9.22 11.98 30.15
C ALA A 363 -8.75 11.29 31.44
N LEU A 364 -9.28 10.10 31.76
CA LEU A 364 -8.95 9.32 32.96
C LEU A 364 -7.71 8.43 32.81
N VAL A 365 -7.03 8.44 31.66
CA VAL A 365 -5.72 7.80 31.54
C VAL A 365 -4.70 8.51 32.45
N PRO A 366 -3.97 7.78 33.30
CA PRO A 366 -2.92 8.36 34.14
C PRO A 366 -1.87 9.14 33.34
N ARG A 367 -1.32 10.20 33.93
CA ARG A 367 -0.24 10.95 33.29
C ARG A 367 0.99 10.06 33.11
N GLY A 368 1.64 10.14 31.96
CA GLY A 368 2.83 9.35 31.64
C GLY A 368 2.55 7.94 31.14
N SER A 369 1.29 7.51 30.99
CA SER A 369 0.97 6.21 30.35
C SER A 369 1.34 6.16 28.86
N PHE A 370 1.54 7.32 28.22
CA PHE A 370 1.93 7.45 26.83
C PHE A 370 2.97 8.57 26.70
N ASP A 371 3.88 8.43 25.73
CA ASP A 371 4.94 9.42 25.44
C ASP A 371 4.41 10.70 24.76
N TYR A 372 3.09 10.78 24.53
CA TYR A 372 2.42 11.91 23.90
C TYR A 372 1.09 12.22 24.59
N GLU A 373 0.58 13.42 24.34
CA GLU A 373 -0.72 13.86 24.85
C GLU A 373 -1.86 13.22 24.03
N ILE A 374 -2.57 12.27 24.63
CA ILE A 374 -3.71 11.58 23.98
C ILE A 374 -4.88 12.52 23.72
N ILE A 375 -5.13 13.44 24.66
CA ILE A 375 -6.26 14.36 24.65
C ILE A 375 -5.79 15.74 25.11
N PRO A 376 -6.17 16.83 24.42
CA PRO A 376 -5.75 18.19 24.78
C PRO A 376 -5.98 18.54 26.25
N ALA A 377 -5.01 19.19 26.89
CA ALA A 377 -5.02 19.51 28.31
C ALA A 377 -6.25 20.30 28.75
N ALA A 378 -6.71 21.25 27.93
CA ALA A 378 -7.92 22.02 28.21
C ALA A 378 -9.17 21.14 28.23
N LEU A 379 -9.29 20.22 27.25
CA LEU A 379 -10.37 19.26 27.15
C LEU A 379 -10.33 18.25 28.29
N LYS A 380 -9.14 17.70 28.61
CA LYS A 380 -8.91 16.82 29.76
C LYS A 380 -9.37 17.46 31.07
N ARG A 381 -8.95 18.70 31.32
CA ARG A 381 -9.32 19.46 32.54
C ARG A 381 -10.82 19.63 32.66
N ARG A 382 -11.50 20.02 31.56
CA ARG A 382 -12.97 20.17 31.51
C ARG A 382 -13.68 18.86 31.87
N ILE A 383 -13.27 17.75 31.26
CA ILE A 383 -13.86 16.43 31.49
C ILE A 383 -13.64 15.97 32.92
N ILE A 384 -12.41 16.06 33.44
CA ILE A 384 -12.09 15.65 34.81
C ILE A 384 -12.88 16.49 35.81
N GLN A 385 -12.93 17.81 35.64
CA GLN A 385 -13.63 18.69 36.57
C GLN A 385 -15.15 18.37 36.63
N ALA A 386 -15.77 18.09 35.49
CA ALA A 386 -17.16 17.66 35.44
C ALA A 386 -17.38 16.28 36.07
N TYR A 387 -16.48 15.33 35.80
CA TYR A 387 -16.54 13.98 36.34
C TYR A 387 -16.36 13.95 37.88
N LEU A 388 -15.42 14.73 38.41
CA LEU A 388 -15.27 14.91 39.86
C LEU A 388 -16.51 15.58 40.48
N GLY A 389 -17.12 16.53 39.77
CA GLY A 389 -18.32 17.25 40.23
C GLY A 389 -19.55 16.37 40.44
N VAL A 390 -19.61 15.21 39.78
CA VAL A 390 -20.69 14.21 40.00
C VAL A 390 -20.29 13.09 40.97
N GLY A 391 -19.12 13.20 41.62
CA GLY A 391 -18.62 12.19 42.57
C GLY A 391 -17.70 11.14 41.95
N GLY A 392 -17.22 11.34 40.72
CA GLY A 392 -16.22 10.49 40.08
C GLY A 392 -14.85 10.60 40.77
N LYS A 393 -13.96 9.64 40.49
CA LYS A 393 -12.59 9.61 41.02
C LYS A 393 -11.56 9.47 39.91
N GLU A 394 -10.56 10.36 39.87
CA GLU A 394 -9.58 10.43 38.77
C GLU A 394 -8.60 9.25 38.75
N ASP A 395 -8.37 8.59 39.89
CA ASP A 395 -7.46 7.46 40.06
C ASP A 395 -7.96 6.16 39.41
N VAL A 396 -9.26 6.08 39.11
CA VAL A 396 -9.88 4.90 38.49
C VAL A 396 -10.50 5.27 37.15
N ASN A 397 -9.97 4.66 36.07
CA ASN A 397 -10.61 4.74 34.77
C ASN A 397 -11.86 3.86 34.75
N VAL A 398 -13.03 4.50 34.64
CA VAL A 398 -14.35 3.85 34.65
C VAL A 398 -14.82 3.39 33.28
N VAL A 399 -14.10 3.77 32.22
CA VAL A 399 -14.35 3.28 30.86
C VAL A 399 -13.28 2.24 30.54
N GLU A 400 -13.69 1.10 30.00
CA GLU A 400 -12.80 0.07 29.52
C GLU A 400 -12.75 0.07 27.99
N ARG A 401 -11.56 -0.17 27.44
CA ARG A 401 -11.39 -0.48 26.02
C ARG A 401 -11.39 -2.00 25.87
N VAL A 402 -12.54 -2.55 25.56
CA VAL A 402 -12.72 -3.99 25.41
C VAL A 402 -12.30 -4.39 23.99
N PRO A 403 -11.27 -5.24 23.82
CA PRO A 403 -10.91 -5.77 22.51
C PRO A 403 -12.08 -6.55 21.92
N ILE A 404 -12.31 -6.41 20.61
CA ILE A 404 -13.37 -7.13 19.92
C ILE A 404 -12.81 -8.03 18.83
N HIS A 405 -13.40 -9.21 18.68
CA HIS A 405 -13.15 -10.12 17.58
C HIS A 405 -14.34 -10.10 16.61
N VAL A 406 -14.05 -9.91 15.33
CA VAL A 406 -15.06 -9.88 14.27
C VAL A 406 -15.28 -11.30 13.76
N VAL A 407 -16.48 -11.84 13.97
CA VAL A 407 -16.88 -13.17 13.49
C VAL A 407 -18.18 -13.08 12.69
N GLY A 408 -18.44 -14.08 11.86
CA GLY A 408 -19.63 -14.08 11.01
C GLY A 408 -19.41 -14.67 9.62
N ASP A 409 -20.45 -14.57 8.80
CA ASP A 409 -20.42 -14.85 7.37
C ASP A 409 -21.53 -14.04 6.65
N GLY A 410 -21.20 -13.47 5.49
CA GLY A 410 -22.12 -12.67 4.67
C GLY A 410 -22.82 -11.53 5.43
N ALA A 411 -24.13 -11.67 5.66
CA ALA A 411 -24.96 -10.70 6.38
C ALA A 411 -24.95 -10.91 7.91
N GLN A 412 -24.49 -12.08 8.39
CA GLN A 412 -24.39 -12.36 9.81
C GLN A 412 -23.05 -11.81 10.32
N LEU A 413 -23.08 -10.64 10.93
CA LEU A 413 -21.94 -10.05 11.63
C LEU A 413 -22.15 -10.18 13.14
N GLN A 414 -21.11 -10.61 13.86
CA GLN A 414 -21.05 -10.54 15.31
C GLN A 414 -19.71 -9.92 15.74
N LEU A 415 -19.77 -8.98 16.67
CA LEU A 415 -18.60 -8.45 17.37
C LEU A 415 -18.56 -9.11 18.74
N VAL A 416 -17.58 -9.99 18.94
CA VAL A 416 -17.43 -10.74 20.19
C VAL A 416 -16.40 -10.03 21.05
N GLU A 417 -16.82 -9.61 22.24
CA GLU A 417 -15.93 -9.02 23.25
C GLU A 417 -14.95 -10.08 23.78
N VAL A 418 -13.68 -9.69 23.90
CA VAL A 418 -12.61 -10.54 24.40
C VAL A 418 -12.15 -9.99 25.75
N HIS A 419 -12.57 -10.64 26.84
CA HIS A 419 -12.13 -10.32 28.19
C HIS A 419 -10.85 -11.09 28.53
N ASP A 420 -9.88 -10.41 29.12
CA ASP A 420 -8.69 -11.06 29.69
C ASP A 420 -9.10 -11.69 31.03
N ASN A 421 -9.51 -12.97 31.01
CA ASN A 421 -9.73 -13.74 32.24
C ASN A 421 -8.36 -14.08 32.88
N ALA A 422 -7.75 -13.09 33.52
CA ALA A 422 -6.59 -13.25 34.38
C ALA A 422 -7.01 -13.05 35.84
N GLY A 423 -7.48 -14.13 36.46
CA GLY A 423 -7.65 -14.23 37.92
C GLY A 423 -9.06 -14.59 38.37
N GLU A 424 -9.29 -15.87 38.63
CA GLU A 424 -9.62 -16.38 39.98
C GLU A 424 -9.88 -17.88 39.94
N ASN A 425 -9.48 -18.55 41.02
CA ASN A 425 -9.57 -19.99 41.23
C ASN A 425 -11.00 -20.52 41.04
N GLY A 426 -11.29 -21.09 39.88
CA GLY A 426 -12.50 -21.89 39.68
C GLY A 426 -12.31 -23.26 40.32
N VAL A 427 -12.77 -23.40 41.56
CA VAL A 427 -13.06 -24.68 42.19
C VAL A 427 -13.80 -25.57 41.18
N LEU A 428 -13.26 -26.76 40.94
CA LEU A 428 -13.90 -27.82 40.16
C LEU A 428 -15.18 -28.25 40.86
N ASP A 429 -16.29 -27.55 40.63
CA ASP A 429 -17.59 -28.10 40.94
C ASP A 429 -18.03 -29.00 39.77
N ARG A 430 -17.65 -30.27 39.89
CA ARG A 430 -18.18 -31.35 39.07
C ARG A 430 -19.66 -31.54 39.43
N GLN A 431 -20.54 -30.85 38.72
CA GLN A 431 -21.92 -31.32 38.57
C GLN A 431 -22.30 -31.44 37.09
N ASN A 432 -22.89 -32.59 36.79
CA ASN A 432 -23.28 -33.09 35.48
C ASN A 432 -24.14 -32.10 34.66
N GLY A 433 -23.87 -32.03 33.35
CA GLY A 433 -24.92 -31.73 32.36
C GLY A 433 -24.49 -30.84 31.18
N GLY A 434 -24.24 -31.45 30.02
CA GLY A 434 -24.38 -30.82 28.69
C GLY A 434 -23.26 -29.86 28.24
N LEU A 435 -22.70 -30.12 27.05
CA LEU A 435 -21.93 -29.13 26.29
C LEU A 435 -22.88 -27.99 25.89
N THR A 436 -22.88 -26.89 26.65
CA THR A 436 -23.65 -25.68 26.30
C THR A 436 -22.77 -24.72 25.48
N ALA A 437 -23.40 -23.97 24.56
CA ALA A 437 -22.74 -22.99 23.69
C ALA A 437 -21.92 -21.92 24.46
N ASP A 438 -22.21 -21.73 25.75
CA ASP A 438 -21.51 -20.81 26.65
C ASP A 438 -20.11 -21.31 27.03
N SER A 439 -19.93 -22.63 27.16
CA SER A 439 -18.62 -23.27 27.37
C SER A 439 -17.71 -23.05 26.15
N THR A 440 -18.26 -23.24 24.95
CA THR A 440 -17.54 -23.05 23.70
C THR A 440 -17.18 -21.58 23.47
N ARG A 441 -18.07 -20.65 23.86
CA ARG A 441 -17.83 -19.20 23.77
C ARG A 441 -16.72 -18.74 24.72
N LYS A 442 -16.67 -19.29 25.94
CA LYS A 442 -15.62 -19.03 26.93
C LYS A 442 -14.27 -19.58 26.49
N GLU A 443 -14.23 -20.81 25.97
CA GLU A 443 -13.01 -21.39 25.37
C GLU A 443 -12.52 -20.59 24.16
N PHE A 444 -13.45 -20.15 23.29
CA PHE A 444 -13.14 -19.33 22.12
C PHE A 444 -12.61 -17.94 22.52
N ALA A 445 -13.24 -17.26 23.49
CA ALA A 445 -12.75 -15.99 24.02
C ALA A 445 -11.37 -16.13 24.67
N SER A 446 -11.10 -17.24 25.37
CA SER A 446 -9.79 -17.55 25.95
C SER A 446 -8.72 -17.74 24.88
N ILE A 447 -8.99 -18.52 23.83
CA ILE A 447 -8.06 -18.72 22.71
C ILE A 447 -7.80 -17.41 21.97
N HIS A 448 -8.83 -16.60 21.75
CA HIS A 448 -8.67 -15.31 21.08
C HIS A 448 -7.97 -14.26 21.96
N SER A 449 -8.19 -14.24 23.27
CA SER A 449 -7.40 -13.42 24.21
C SER A 449 -5.92 -13.79 24.13
N GLN A 450 -5.61 -15.10 24.11
CA GLN A 450 -4.24 -15.59 23.89
C GLN A 450 -3.70 -15.19 22.52
N LEU A 451 -4.50 -15.30 21.44
CA LEU A 451 -4.13 -14.88 20.10
C LEU A 451 -3.85 -13.38 20.03
N PHE A 452 -4.65 -12.53 20.68
CA PHE A 452 -4.43 -11.09 20.75
C PHE A 452 -3.23 -10.74 21.62
N SER A 453 -3.01 -11.44 22.74
CA SER A 453 -1.78 -11.31 23.53
C SER A 453 -0.54 -11.67 22.70
N LEU A 454 -0.62 -12.77 21.95
CA LEU A 454 0.40 -13.18 20.99
C LEU A 454 0.58 -12.18 19.86
N GLN A 455 -0.50 -11.63 19.29
CA GLN A 455 -0.45 -10.59 18.25
C GLN A 455 0.16 -9.29 18.77
N ARG A 456 -0.14 -8.89 20.01
CA ARG A 456 0.50 -7.76 20.70
C ARG A 456 2.00 -8.01 20.87
N GLN A 457 2.39 -9.21 21.30
CA GLN A 457 3.79 -9.62 21.42
C GLN A 457 4.50 -9.68 20.06
N THR A 458 3.86 -10.25 19.03
CA THR A 458 4.43 -10.31 17.67
C THR A 458 4.53 -8.94 17.03
N ALA A 459 3.59 -8.02 17.29
CA ALA A 459 3.67 -6.64 16.80
C ALA A 459 4.86 -5.89 17.41
N ASN A 460 5.10 -6.07 18.71
CA ASN A 460 6.28 -5.52 19.39
C ASN A 460 7.57 -6.10 18.83
N LEU A 461 7.64 -7.44 18.68
CA LEU A 461 8.75 -8.14 18.04
C LEU A 461 8.98 -7.70 16.60
N LEU A 462 7.93 -7.52 15.80
CA LEU A 462 8.04 -7.07 14.41
C LEU A 462 8.55 -5.64 14.32
N ASN A 463 8.10 -4.74 15.20
CA ASN A 463 8.63 -3.37 15.28
C ASN A 463 10.12 -3.38 15.63
N GLU A 464 10.55 -4.26 16.54
CA GLU A 464 11.95 -4.41 16.94
C GLU A 464 12.81 -5.05 15.83
N ILE A 465 12.28 -6.06 15.14
CA ILE A 465 12.93 -6.68 13.97
C ILE A 465 13.05 -5.70 12.81
N LEU A 466 12.02 -4.89 12.55
CA LEU A 466 12.04 -3.84 11.53
C LEU A 466 13.07 -2.78 11.90
N ARG A 467 13.14 -2.34 13.16
CA ARG A 467 14.16 -1.42 13.66
C ARG A 467 15.57 -1.98 13.46
N SER A 468 15.83 -3.21 13.90
CA SER A 468 17.09 -3.94 13.70
C SER A 468 17.47 -4.11 12.22
N ARG A 469 16.49 -4.40 11.36
CA ARG A 469 16.72 -4.54 9.92
C ARG A 469 17.09 -3.21 9.28
N THR A 470 16.48 -2.12 9.73
CA THR A 470 16.76 -0.76 9.25
C THR A 470 18.14 -0.31 9.69
N GLU A 471 18.53 -0.59 10.93
CA GLU A 471 19.89 -0.37 11.47
C GLU A 471 20.95 -1.15 10.67
N ARG A 472 20.75 -2.45 10.47
CA ARG A 472 21.64 -3.29 9.64
C ARG A 472 21.71 -2.84 8.19
N GLN A 473 20.61 -2.37 7.61
CA GLN A 473 20.63 -1.87 6.24
C GLN A 473 21.40 -0.54 6.11
N ARG A 474 21.33 0.31 7.14
CA ARG A 474 22.14 1.53 7.25
C ARG A 474 23.63 1.22 7.41
N GLU A 475 23.97 0.23 8.21
CA GLU A 475 25.35 -0.27 8.34
C GLU A 475 25.88 -0.84 7.03
N ASN A 476 25.11 -1.68 6.35
CA ASN A 476 25.48 -2.22 5.04
C ASN A 476 25.69 -1.11 3.99
N GLN A 477 24.89 -0.03 4.03
CA GLN A 477 25.11 1.12 3.15
C GLN A 477 26.40 1.86 3.46
N LYS A 478 26.76 2.02 4.75
CA LYS A 478 28.05 2.58 5.16
C LYS A 478 29.21 1.71 4.68
N ILE A 479 29.12 0.39 4.85
CA ILE A 479 30.13 -0.57 4.38
C ILE A 479 30.29 -0.48 2.85
N LEU A 480 29.19 -0.44 2.10
CA LEU A 480 29.23 -0.29 0.64
C LEU A 480 29.79 1.07 0.19
N ALA A 481 29.64 2.12 0.98
CA ALA A 481 30.27 3.42 0.71
C ALA A 481 31.79 3.37 0.94
N VAL A 482 32.23 2.71 2.01
CA VAL A 482 33.66 2.48 2.29
C VAL A 482 34.30 1.62 1.19
N ILE A 483 33.66 0.53 0.78
CA ILE A 483 34.15 -0.34 -0.30
C ILE A 483 34.25 0.44 -1.62
N ARG A 484 33.26 1.28 -1.95
CA ARG A 484 33.33 2.14 -3.15
C ARG A 484 34.49 3.12 -3.09
N ARG A 485 34.80 3.67 -1.92
CA ARG A 485 35.94 4.57 -1.73
C ARG A 485 37.28 3.85 -1.89
N ILE A 486 37.37 2.59 -1.46
CA ILE A 486 38.55 1.73 -1.65
C ILE A 486 38.69 1.34 -3.13
N ALA A 487 37.59 0.99 -3.80
CA ALA A 487 37.59 0.62 -5.22
C ALA A 487 37.94 1.79 -6.17
N LEU A 488 37.80 3.04 -5.71
CA LEU A 488 38.15 4.26 -6.45
C LEU A 488 39.59 4.75 -6.17
N GLN A 489 40.38 4.05 -5.34
CA GLN A 489 41.80 4.35 -5.24
C GLN A 489 42.55 3.79 -6.47
N PRO A 490 43.32 4.60 -7.20
CA PRO A 490 44.04 4.13 -8.37
C PRO A 490 45.22 3.23 -7.96
N VAL A 491 45.09 1.94 -8.23
CA VAL A 491 46.23 1.01 -8.18
C VAL A 491 47.08 1.25 -9.42
N VAL A 492 48.24 1.88 -9.25
CA VAL A 492 49.24 2.02 -10.31
C VAL A 492 49.77 0.63 -10.66
N ARG A 493 49.46 0.13 -11.86
CA ARG A 493 50.13 -1.02 -12.47
C ARG A 493 50.86 -0.56 -13.72
N THR A 494 52.18 -0.60 -13.65
CA THR A 494 53.10 -0.39 -14.76
C THR A 494 52.89 -1.48 -15.81
N ILE A 495 52.58 -1.10 -17.06
CA ILE A 495 52.46 -2.02 -18.19
C ILE A 495 53.65 -1.76 -19.13
N HIS A 496 54.48 -2.78 -19.35
CA HIS A 496 55.42 -2.81 -20.48
C HIS A 496 54.70 -3.29 -21.74
N PRO A 497 54.96 -2.69 -22.92
CA PRO A 497 54.30 -3.07 -24.17
C PRO A 497 55.06 -4.20 -24.89
N LEU A 498 54.31 -5.10 -25.50
CA LEU A 498 54.79 -5.99 -26.57
C LEU A 498 53.86 -5.86 -27.78
N SER A 499 54.51 -5.64 -28.91
CA SER A 499 53.97 -5.28 -30.21
C SER A 499 53.47 -6.47 -31.03
N SER A 500 52.84 -6.10 -32.15
CA SER A 500 52.62 -6.81 -33.41
C SER A 500 51.23 -7.45 -33.59
N ALA A 501 50.58 -7.45 -34.75
CA ALA A 501 50.47 -6.59 -35.94
C ALA A 501 49.61 -7.40 -36.95
N ASN A 502 48.98 -6.70 -37.89
CA ASN A 502 48.26 -7.16 -39.10
C ASN A 502 46.82 -7.66 -38.89
N GLY A 503 45.84 -7.28 -39.72
CA GLY A 503 45.82 -6.49 -40.96
C GLY A 503 44.36 -6.18 -41.34
N GLY A 504 44.15 -5.12 -42.13
CA GLY A 504 42.84 -4.52 -42.40
C GLY A 504 42.04 -5.12 -43.57
N GLY A 505 40.90 -4.49 -43.86
CA GLY A 505 40.07 -4.71 -45.05
C GLY A 505 38.65 -4.16 -44.91
N ASP A 506 38.28 -3.24 -45.80
CA ASP A 506 37.04 -2.46 -45.90
C ASP A 506 35.77 -3.25 -46.28
N GLY A 507 34.62 -2.69 -45.85
CA GLY A 507 33.39 -2.42 -46.62
C GLY A 507 32.57 -3.56 -47.30
N VAL A 508 31.28 -3.66 -46.92
CA VAL A 508 30.05 -3.50 -47.75
C VAL A 508 28.83 -4.05 -46.96
N GLU A 509 27.73 -3.27 -46.97
CA GLU A 509 26.42 -3.57 -46.38
C GLU A 509 25.60 -4.54 -47.25
N GLU A 510 24.89 -5.51 -46.65
CA GLU A 510 23.41 -5.61 -46.69
C GLU A 510 22.87 -6.92 -46.05
N GLU A 511 21.60 -6.82 -45.65
CA GLU A 511 20.62 -7.86 -45.31
C GLU A 511 20.50 -8.39 -43.86
N GLY A 512 19.24 -8.44 -43.43
CA GLY A 512 18.78 -8.55 -42.06
C GLY A 512 19.25 -9.80 -41.31
N SER A 513 19.80 -9.58 -40.11
CA SER A 513 20.10 -10.64 -39.16
C SER A 513 19.35 -10.38 -37.86
N VAL A 514 18.34 -11.21 -37.59
CA VAL A 514 17.81 -11.47 -36.25
C VAL A 514 19.01 -11.68 -35.32
N VAL A 515 19.24 -10.78 -34.36
CA VAL A 515 20.33 -10.92 -33.39
C VAL A 515 20.04 -12.16 -32.53
N LEU A 516 20.61 -13.30 -32.93
CA LEU A 516 20.49 -14.54 -32.19
C LEU A 516 21.12 -14.34 -30.80
N PRO A 517 20.39 -14.67 -29.70
CA PRO A 517 20.91 -14.55 -28.35
C PRO A 517 22.21 -15.34 -28.20
N ARG A 518 23.25 -14.69 -27.68
CA ARG A 518 24.58 -15.29 -27.52
C ARG A 518 24.50 -16.48 -26.54
N ALA A 519 24.99 -17.65 -26.95
CA ALA A 519 24.99 -18.86 -26.13
C ALA A 519 26.18 -18.90 -25.16
N MET A 520 26.05 -18.21 -24.02
CA MET A 520 27.06 -18.17 -22.96
C MET A 520 26.45 -18.51 -21.61
N LEU A 521 27.21 -19.22 -20.77
CA LEU A 521 26.83 -19.49 -19.39
C LEU A 521 27.44 -18.44 -18.44
N SER A 522 26.75 -18.13 -17.35
CA SER A 522 27.22 -17.25 -16.28
C SER A 522 28.54 -17.74 -15.69
N LYS A 523 29.46 -16.83 -15.34
CA LYS A 523 30.74 -17.21 -14.74
C LYS A 523 30.61 -17.68 -13.29
N ARG A 524 29.65 -17.13 -12.53
CA ARG A 524 29.46 -17.38 -11.09
C ARG A 524 27.97 -17.27 -10.69
N PRO A 525 27.17 -18.35 -10.84
CA PRO A 525 25.80 -18.36 -10.34
C PRO A 525 25.79 -18.20 -8.81
N LYS A 526 24.92 -17.34 -8.29
CA LYS A 526 24.86 -17.01 -6.85
C LYS A 526 24.17 -18.09 -6.03
N ASP A 527 23.16 -18.72 -6.61
CA ASP A 527 22.37 -19.79 -5.99
C ASP A 527 21.85 -20.78 -7.05
N LEU A 528 21.16 -21.84 -6.59
CA LEU A 528 20.60 -22.86 -7.46
C LEU A 528 19.38 -22.36 -8.27
N TYR A 529 18.71 -21.30 -7.83
CA TYR A 529 17.59 -20.70 -8.58
C TYR A 529 18.10 -19.92 -9.79
N GLU A 530 19.17 -19.15 -9.64
CA GLU A 530 19.85 -18.49 -10.76
C GLU A 530 20.41 -19.52 -11.74
N LEU A 531 20.94 -20.64 -11.22
CA LEU A 531 21.43 -21.75 -12.04
C LEU A 531 20.32 -22.47 -12.82
N TRP A 532 19.11 -22.58 -12.26
CA TRP A 532 17.94 -23.12 -12.96
C TRP A 532 17.40 -22.12 -13.98
N GLY A 533 17.32 -20.83 -13.63
CA GLY A 533 16.92 -19.76 -14.54
C GLY A 533 17.82 -19.67 -15.78
N GLU A 534 19.13 -19.90 -15.63
CA GLU A 534 20.07 -20.02 -16.75
C GLU A 534 19.70 -21.14 -17.73
N TYR A 535 19.18 -22.25 -17.24
CA TYR A 535 18.77 -23.39 -18.07
C TYR A 535 17.42 -23.17 -18.71
N GLU A 536 16.45 -22.69 -17.94
CA GLU A 536 15.06 -22.58 -18.39
C GLU A 536 14.82 -21.35 -19.27
N PHE A 537 15.41 -20.21 -18.93
CA PHE A 537 15.13 -18.91 -19.55
C PHE A 537 16.37 -18.18 -20.08
N GLY A 538 17.57 -18.62 -19.70
CA GLY A 538 18.79 -17.86 -19.94
C GLY A 538 18.93 -16.67 -18.98
N LEU A 539 20.15 -16.13 -18.87
CA LEU A 539 20.43 -14.98 -18.00
C LEU A 539 20.87 -13.77 -18.83
N ASN A 540 20.43 -12.57 -18.44
CA ASN A 540 20.87 -11.30 -19.05
C ASN A 540 20.69 -11.24 -20.59
N GLY A 541 19.60 -11.82 -21.12
CA GLY A 541 19.32 -11.85 -22.56
C GLY A 541 20.16 -12.85 -23.36
N LEU A 542 20.88 -13.75 -22.67
CA LEU A 542 21.59 -14.87 -23.28
C LEU A 542 20.63 -16.02 -23.57
N LYS A 543 21.01 -16.87 -24.53
CA LYS A 543 20.22 -18.06 -24.91
C LYS A 543 20.01 -18.99 -23.69
N PRO A 544 18.82 -19.59 -23.50
CA PRO A 544 18.61 -20.60 -22.46
C PRO A 544 19.51 -21.83 -22.65
N ALA A 545 20.09 -22.35 -21.56
CA ALA A 545 21.02 -23.48 -21.69
C ALA A 545 20.35 -24.79 -22.19
N LYS A 546 19.03 -24.93 -22.01
CA LYS A 546 18.25 -26.06 -22.57
C LYS A 546 18.22 -26.04 -24.11
N GLU A 547 18.39 -24.86 -24.72
CA GLU A 547 18.34 -24.65 -26.19
C GLU A 547 19.72 -24.64 -26.85
N PHE A 548 20.80 -24.88 -26.08
CA PHE A 548 22.15 -24.89 -26.65
C PHE A 548 22.31 -26.04 -27.66
N THR A 549 22.85 -25.71 -28.84
CA THR A 549 23.27 -26.68 -29.88
C THR A 549 24.51 -27.45 -29.43
N ALA A 550 24.86 -28.54 -30.12
CA ALA A 550 26.05 -29.32 -29.79
C ALA A 550 27.34 -28.48 -29.84
N ALA A 551 27.46 -27.58 -30.82
CA ALA A 551 28.58 -26.66 -30.95
C ALA A 551 28.65 -25.65 -29.78
N GLU A 552 27.51 -25.09 -29.38
CA GLU A 552 27.41 -24.14 -28.25
C GLU A 552 27.71 -24.81 -26.90
N ARG A 553 27.28 -26.07 -26.73
CA ARG A 553 27.66 -26.91 -25.58
C ARG A 553 29.16 -27.20 -25.60
N GLY A 554 29.75 -27.42 -26.77
CA GLY A 554 31.19 -27.60 -26.96
C GLY A 554 31.99 -26.36 -26.55
N ALA A 555 31.54 -25.16 -26.94
CA ALA A 555 32.15 -23.89 -26.55
C ALA A 555 32.07 -23.62 -25.03
N ASN A 556 31.03 -24.15 -24.36
CA ASN A 556 30.83 -24.03 -22.91
C ASN A 556 31.10 -25.35 -22.15
N LYS A 557 31.88 -26.28 -22.73
CA LYS A 557 31.99 -27.70 -22.30
C LYS A 557 32.15 -27.89 -20.80
N PHE A 558 33.10 -27.16 -20.19
CA PHE A 558 33.41 -27.31 -18.77
C PHE A 558 32.27 -26.87 -17.85
N ALA A 559 31.67 -25.71 -18.12
CA ALA A 559 30.57 -25.18 -17.31
C ALA A 559 29.28 -25.99 -17.54
N TYR A 560 28.97 -26.31 -18.80
CA TYR A 560 27.78 -27.06 -19.17
C TYR A 560 27.79 -28.47 -18.58
N SER A 561 28.89 -29.21 -18.73
CA SER A 561 29.04 -30.57 -18.17
C SER A 561 28.89 -30.59 -16.64
N ARG A 562 29.45 -29.60 -15.95
CA ARG A 562 29.34 -29.50 -14.48
C ARG A 562 27.93 -29.19 -13.99
N ARG A 563 27.17 -28.38 -14.73
CA ARG A 563 25.82 -27.95 -14.35
C ARG A 563 24.74 -28.93 -14.79
N LYS A 564 25.01 -29.73 -15.82
CA LYS A 564 24.06 -30.71 -16.37
C LYS A 564 23.47 -31.65 -15.32
N VAL A 565 24.24 -32.11 -14.34
CA VAL A 565 23.72 -33.00 -13.28
C VAL A 565 22.56 -32.37 -12.51
N PHE A 566 22.66 -31.08 -12.21
CA PHE A 566 21.65 -30.35 -11.49
C PHE A 566 20.41 -30.10 -12.37
N TRP A 567 20.62 -29.67 -13.62
CA TRP A 567 19.52 -29.47 -14.56
C TRP A 567 18.75 -30.76 -14.85
N ASP A 568 19.44 -31.90 -14.94
CA ASP A 568 18.83 -33.22 -15.12
C ASP A 568 17.94 -33.58 -13.92
N VAL A 569 18.40 -33.36 -12.68
CA VAL A 569 17.65 -33.65 -11.45
C VAL A 569 16.41 -32.76 -11.36
N VAL A 570 16.54 -31.45 -11.51
CA VAL A 570 15.39 -30.53 -11.45
C VAL A 570 14.39 -30.81 -12.57
N SER A 571 14.88 -31.09 -13.79
CA SER A 571 14.01 -31.48 -14.91
C SER A 571 13.26 -32.79 -14.65
N ALA A 572 13.86 -33.73 -13.93
CA ALA A 572 13.19 -34.97 -13.54
C ALA A 572 12.04 -34.68 -12.55
N PHE A 573 12.28 -33.87 -11.51
CA PHE A 573 11.25 -33.47 -10.55
C PHE A 573 10.09 -32.71 -11.22
N VAL A 574 10.41 -31.82 -12.15
CA VAL A 574 9.40 -31.06 -12.91
C VAL A 574 8.54 -32.00 -13.76
N ARG A 575 9.13 -33.01 -14.41
CA ARG A 575 8.36 -34.03 -15.16
C ARG A 575 7.43 -34.87 -14.29
N THR A 576 7.77 -35.05 -13.01
CA THR A 576 6.92 -35.76 -12.04
C THR A 576 5.87 -34.87 -11.35
N GLY A 577 5.73 -33.60 -11.77
CA GLY A 577 4.69 -32.69 -11.29
C GLY A 577 5.10 -31.75 -10.14
N PHE A 578 6.36 -31.75 -9.71
CA PHE A 578 6.85 -30.76 -8.76
C PHE A 578 7.16 -29.43 -9.47
N THR A 579 7.05 -28.31 -8.75
CA THR A 579 7.60 -27.04 -9.25
C THR A 579 9.13 -27.05 -9.16
N SER A 580 9.80 -26.27 -10.01
CA SER A 580 11.25 -26.11 -9.98
C SER A 580 11.76 -25.63 -8.62
N ASP A 581 11.02 -24.75 -7.96
CA ASP A 581 11.39 -24.22 -6.65
C ASP A 581 11.37 -25.30 -5.57
N VAL A 582 10.35 -26.16 -5.58
CA VAL A 582 10.26 -27.31 -4.65
C VAL A 582 11.37 -28.32 -4.92
N ALA A 583 11.73 -28.54 -6.20
CA ALA A 583 12.85 -29.41 -6.56
C ALA A 583 14.20 -28.84 -6.05
N ILE A 584 14.41 -27.53 -6.19
CA ILE A 584 15.61 -26.84 -5.71
C ILE A 584 15.67 -26.87 -4.18
N ASP A 585 14.55 -26.67 -3.49
CA ASP A 585 14.46 -26.76 -2.04
C ASP A 585 14.80 -28.16 -1.53
N LYS A 586 14.36 -29.22 -2.23
CA LYS A 586 14.75 -30.61 -1.93
C LYS A 586 16.26 -30.82 -2.08
N ILE A 587 16.90 -30.25 -3.11
CA ILE A 587 18.36 -30.31 -3.28
C ILE A 587 19.07 -29.56 -2.15
N TYR A 588 18.57 -28.40 -1.74
CA TYR A 588 19.12 -27.68 -0.60
C TYR A 588 18.93 -28.43 0.73
N ALA A 589 17.81 -29.13 0.90
CA ALA A 589 17.58 -29.96 2.08
C ALA A 589 18.52 -31.17 2.12
N ALA A 590 18.85 -31.76 0.97
CA ALA A 590 19.76 -32.90 0.87
C ALA A 590 21.22 -32.54 1.17
N TYR A 591 21.72 -31.41 0.65
CA TYR A 591 23.15 -31.05 0.75
C TYR A 591 23.45 -29.93 1.75
N GLY A 592 22.45 -29.16 2.18
CA GLY A 592 22.60 -28.02 3.07
C GLY A 592 22.73 -26.68 2.34
N ARG A 593 21.93 -25.71 2.77
CA ARG A 593 21.86 -24.35 2.19
C ARG A 593 23.11 -23.49 2.46
N GLN A 594 23.93 -23.91 3.42
CA GLN A 594 25.22 -23.31 3.76
C GLN A 594 26.34 -23.64 2.76
N LEU A 595 26.17 -24.66 1.93
CA LEU A 595 27.17 -25.01 0.92
C LEU A 595 27.06 -24.12 -0.32
N SER A 596 28.21 -23.80 -0.93
CA SER A 596 28.25 -23.07 -2.19
C SER A 596 27.71 -23.92 -3.35
N VAL A 597 27.15 -23.26 -4.39
CA VAL A 597 26.67 -23.92 -5.61
C VAL A 597 27.71 -24.88 -6.18
N THR A 598 28.98 -24.48 -6.20
CA THR A 598 30.10 -25.30 -6.68
C THR A 598 30.27 -26.60 -5.87
N ARG A 599 30.13 -26.54 -4.54
CA ARG A 599 30.23 -27.72 -3.66
C ARG A 599 29.02 -28.64 -3.81
N ILE A 600 27.82 -28.08 -3.91
CA ILE A 600 26.59 -28.86 -4.14
C ILE A 600 26.65 -29.57 -5.50
N LEU A 601 27.11 -28.91 -6.57
CA LEU A 601 27.29 -29.54 -7.88
C LEU A 601 28.34 -30.66 -7.86
N ALA A 602 29.41 -30.53 -7.08
CA ALA A 602 30.40 -31.58 -6.93
C ALA A 602 29.79 -32.80 -6.22
N ALA A 603 29.06 -32.59 -5.12
CA ALA A 603 28.39 -33.65 -4.38
C ALA A 603 27.33 -34.38 -5.24
N LEU A 604 26.49 -33.63 -5.97
CA LEU A 604 25.53 -34.19 -6.92
C LEU A 604 26.18 -35.08 -7.99
N ARG A 605 27.38 -34.73 -8.47
CA ARG A 605 28.12 -35.56 -9.43
C ARG A 605 28.62 -36.84 -8.79
N THR A 606 29.19 -36.76 -7.59
CA THR A 606 29.64 -37.93 -6.82
C THR A 606 28.48 -38.89 -6.59
N ASP A 607 27.34 -38.38 -6.11
CA ASP A 607 26.18 -39.21 -5.82
C ASP A 607 25.59 -39.81 -7.08
N LYS A 608 25.57 -39.10 -8.21
CA LYS A 608 25.13 -39.66 -9.50
C LYS A 608 25.96 -40.88 -9.91
N HIS A 609 27.26 -40.92 -9.59
CA HIS A 609 28.10 -42.09 -9.84
C HIS A 609 27.82 -43.25 -8.86
N GLN A 610 27.21 -42.96 -7.70
CA GLN A 610 26.88 -43.93 -6.64
C GLN A 610 25.38 -44.32 -6.63
N GLY A 611 24.64 -44.07 -7.73
CA GLY A 611 23.21 -44.41 -7.84
C GLY A 611 22.23 -43.33 -7.38
N GLY A 612 22.71 -42.08 -7.22
CA GLY A 612 21.93 -40.90 -6.85
C GLY A 612 21.66 -40.79 -5.34
N HIS A 613 21.54 -39.56 -4.85
CA HIS A 613 21.27 -39.26 -3.44
C HIS A 613 19.89 -39.81 -3.02
N PRO A 614 19.77 -40.57 -1.92
CA PRO A 614 18.51 -41.21 -1.50
C PRO A 614 17.31 -40.26 -1.44
N SER A 615 17.49 -39.06 -0.87
CA SER A 615 16.44 -38.05 -0.75
C SER A 615 16.05 -37.34 -2.05
N LEU A 616 16.76 -37.60 -3.15
CA LEU A 616 16.54 -37.00 -4.47
C LEU A 616 16.15 -38.04 -5.54
N ARG A 617 15.88 -39.28 -5.14
CA ARG A 617 15.30 -40.29 -6.02
C ARG A 617 13.81 -40.00 -6.19
N LEU A 618 13.33 -40.15 -7.43
CA LEU A 618 11.92 -40.00 -7.81
C LEU A 618 11.23 -41.34 -7.88
#